data_AF-A0A4Y2MAW7-F1
#
_entry.id   AF-A0A4Y2MAW7-F1
#
_cell.length_a   1.000
_cell.length_b   1.000
_cell.length_c   1.000
_cell.angle_alpha   90.00
_cell.angle_beta   90.00
_cell.angle_gamma   90.00
#
_symmetry.space_group_name_H-M   'P 1'
#
loop_
_entity.id
_entity.type
_entity.pdbx_description
1 polymer ?
#
loop_
_entity_poly.entity_id
_entity_poly.type
_entity_poly.pdbx_seq_one_letter_code
_entity_poly.pdbx_strand_id
1 'polypeptide(L)'
;MYGHILVEPSQKYLQRIVWKETNNSPIKIYELNTVTYGTVSAPFLAMRVLKALADAEHQDFPEAAKIISRDMYMDDILSGATSLTSAKRLQADLSKLLRRGGFELHKWVSNHPAPA
;
A
#
# COMPACT_ATOMS: atom_id res chain seq x y z
N MET A 1 0.98 -2.13 -3.25
CA MET A 1 0.09 -1.10 -2.69
C MET A 1 -0.87 -0.50 -3.71
N TYR A 2 -0.40 0.21 -4.74
CA TYR A 2 -1.23 1.05 -5.62
C TYR A 2 -2.44 0.35 -6.26
N GLY A 3 -2.27 -0.89 -6.73
CA GLY A 3 -3.34 -1.66 -7.36
C GLY A 3 -4.53 -2.02 -6.44
N HIS A 4 -4.45 -1.75 -5.13
CA HIS A 4 -5.57 -1.94 -4.19
C HIS A 4 -6.41 -0.68 -4.00
N ILE A 5 -6.04 0.43 -4.65
CA ILE A 5 -6.70 1.73 -4.51
C ILE A 5 -7.46 2.01 -5.80
N LEU A 6 -8.79 2.04 -5.71
CA LEU A 6 -9.64 2.37 -6.85
C LEU A 6 -9.51 3.85 -7.23
N VAL A 7 -9.50 4.11 -8.53
CA VAL A 7 -9.65 5.45 -9.09
C VAL A 7 -11.13 5.77 -9.15
N GLU A 8 -11.46 7.00 -8.77
CA GLU A 8 -12.80 7.55 -8.89
C GLU A 8 -13.36 7.30 -10.30
N PRO A 9 -14.54 6.66 -10.47
CA PRO A 9 -15.07 6.30 -11.79
C PRO A 9 -15.06 7.44 -12.81
N SER A 10 -15.38 8.66 -12.38
CA SER A 10 -15.35 9.84 -13.25
C SER A 10 -13.95 10.24 -13.74
N GLN A 11 -12.87 9.74 -13.13
CA GLN A 11 -11.49 10.07 -13.47
C GLN A 11 -10.75 8.93 -14.21
N LYS A 12 -11.35 7.74 -14.35
CA LYS A 12 -10.69 6.58 -15.00
C LYS A 12 -10.25 6.86 -16.45
N TYR A 13 -10.98 7.72 -17.16
CA TYR A 13 -10.64 8.11 -18.53
C TYR A 13 -9.28 8.84 -18.64
N LEU A 14 -8.78 9.43 -17.56
CA LEU A 14 -7.47 10.07 -17.49
C LEU A 14 -6.31 9.07 -17.45
N GLN A 15 -6.60 7.79 -17.18
CA GLN A 15 -5.63 6.70 -17.12
C GLN A 15 -5.82 5.70 -18.27
N ARG A 16 -6.26 6.20 -19.43
CA ARG A 16 -6.43 5.36 -20.63
C ARG A 16 -5.09 4.88 -21.17
N ILE A 17 -5.04 3.61 -21.54
CA ILE A 17 -3.94 3.02 -22.28
C ILE A 17 -4.43 2.52 -23.63
N VAL A 18 -3.52 2.53 -24.59
CA VAL A 18 -3.74 2.04 -25.94
C VAL A 18 -3.00 0.71 -26.07
N TRP A 19 -3.69 -0.33 -26.55
CA TRP A 19 -3.13 -1.66 -26.71
C TRP A 19 -3.36 -2.20 -28.12
N LYS A 20 -2.37 -2.93 -28.62
CA LYS A 20 -2.40 -3.59 -29.93
C LYS A 20 -1.67 -4.92 -29.83
N GLU A 21 -2.35 -6.03 -30.11
CA GLU A 21 -1.73 -7.37 -30.07
C GLU A 21 -0.66 -7.55 -31.16
N THR A 22 -0.92 -7.04 -32.37
CA THR A 22 0.01 -7.06 -33.49
C THR A 22 -0.07 -5.76 -34.29
N ASN A 23 0.90 -5.49 -35.17
CA ASN A 23 0.89 -4.30 -36.03
C ASN A 23 -0.35 -4.18 -36.93
N ASN A 24 -1.07 -5.27 -37.17
CA ASN A 24 -2.26 -5.28 -38.02
C ASN A 24 -3.58 -5.39 -37.24
N SER A 25 -3.53 -5.63 -35.92
CA SER A 25 -4.73 -5.73 -35.08
C SER A 25 -5.41 -4.36 -34.91
N PRO A 26 -6.73 -4.30 -34.72
CA PRO A 26 -7.39 -3.06 -34.32
C PRO A 26 -6.85 -2.55 -32.98
N ILE A 27 -6.81 -1.23 -32.85
CA ILE A 27 -6.41 -0.58 -31.59
C ILE A 27 -7.50 -0.79 -30.55
N LYS A 28 -7.12 -1.25 -29.35
CA LYS A 28 -7.99 -1.34 -28.18
C LYS A 28 -7.63 -0.22 -27.20
N ILE A 29 -8.65 0.38 -26.58
CA ILE A 29 -8.49 1.37 -25.52
C ILE A 29 -8.98 0.75 -24.22
N TYR A 30 -8.15 0.83 -23.18
CA TYR A 30 -8.49 0.34 -21.85
C TYR A 30 -8.41 1.48 -20.84
N GLU A 31 -9.26 1.43 -19.83
CA GLU A 31 -9.23 2.32 -18.68
C GLU A 31 -8.73 1.55 -17.45
N LEU A 32 -7.70 2.08 -16.80
CA LEU A 32 -7.18 1.48 -15.57
C LEU A 32 -8.13 1.83 -14.41
N ASN A 33 -8.46 0.82 -13.61
CA ASN A 33 -9.43 0.96 -12.52
C ASN A 33 -8.81 1.43 -11.21
N THR A 34 -7.50 1.28 -11.08
CA THR A 34 -6.77 1.47 -9.83
C THR A 34 -5.63 2.46 -10.04
N VAL A 35 -5.15 3.05 -8.95
CA VAL A 35 -3.98 3.92 -9.00
C VAL A 35 -2.84 3.13 -9.61
N THR A 36 -2.31 3.61 -10.74
CA THR A 36 -1.23 2.93 -11.46
C THR A 36 0.13 3.56 -11.15
N TYR A 37 1.16 2.72 -11.19
CA TYR A 37 2.54 3.15 -11.12
C TYR A 37 2.89 4.03 -12.33
N GLY A 38 3.90 4.88 -12.18
CA GLY A 38 4.41 5.76 -13.24
C GLY A 38 3.67 7.09 -13.38
N THR A 39 2.55 7.29 -12.69
CA THR A 39 1.92 8.61 -12.57
C THR A 39 2.58 9.41 -11.46
N VAL A 40 2.80 10.71 -11.69
CA VAL A 40 3.44 11.61 -10.70
C VAL A 40 2.65 11.66 -9.38
N SER A 41 1.32 11.52 -9.45
CA SER A 41 0.43 11.59 -8.28
C SER A 41 0.30 10.26 -7.52
N ALA A 42 0.67 9.11 -8.08
CA ALA A 42 0.43 7.81 -7.46
C ALA A 42 1.04 7.67 -6.05
N PRO A 43 2.31 8.06 -5.81
CA PRO A 43 2.89 8.08 -4.45
C PRO A 43 2.03 8.83 -3.43
N PHE A 44 1.65 10.05 -3.79
CA PHE A 44 0.87 10.91 -2.91
C PHE A 44 -0.49 10.29 -2.60
N LEU A 45 -1.21 9.84 -3.63
CA LEU A 45 -2.53 9.23 -3.47
C LEU A 45 -2.46 7.99 -2.56
N ALA A 46 -1.48 7.13 -2.76
CA ALA A 46 -1.34 5.93 -1.94
C ALA A 46 -1.00 6.23 -0.49
N MET A 47 -0.04 7.14 -0.24
CA MET A 47 0.28 7.58 1.11
C MET A 47 -0.92 8.25 1.82
N ARG A 48 -1.73 9.03 1.09
CA ARG A 48 -2.93 9.65 1.65
C ARG A 48 -3.99 8.62 2.06
N VAL A 49 -4.19 7.56 1.28
CA VAL A 49 -5.11 6.47 1.62
C VAL A 49 -4.63 5.75 2.88
N LEU A 50 -3.35 5.42 2.96
CA LEU A 50 -2.81 4.71 4.12
C LEU A 50 -2.82 5.56 5.39
N LYS A 51 -2.62 6.87 5.27
CA LYS A 51 -2.78 7.80 6.39
C LYS A 51 -4.23 7.90 6.86
N ALA A 52 -5.18 8.02 5.94
CA ALA A 52 -6.60 8.02 6.29
C ALA A 52 -7.03 6.70 6.96
N LEU A 53 -6.50 5.56 6.50
CA LEU A 53 -6.70 4.27 7.15
C LEU A 53 -6.11 4.24 8.55
N ALA A 54 -4.88 4.71 8.72
CA ALA A 54 -4.23 4.79 10.04
C ALA A 54 -5.01 5.66 11.04
N ASP A 55 -5.55 6.80 10.57
CA ASP A 55 -6.38 7.68 11.39
C ASP A 55 -7.70 6.99 11.80
N ALA A 56 -8.37 6.29 10.88
CA ALA A 56 -9.61 5.56 11.14
C ALA A 56 -9.41 4.39 12.12
N GLU A 57 -8.26 3.72 12.04
CA GLU A 57 -7.94 2.52 12.81
C GLU A 57 -7.13 2.83 14.10
N HIS A 58 -6.90 4.12 14.41
CA HIS A 58 -6.03 4.54 15.50
C HIS A 58 -6.49 4.06 16.87
N GLN A 59 -7.80 3.97 17.10
CA GLN A 59 -8.35 3.54 18.40
C GLN A 59 -8.00 2.08 18.70
N ASP A 60 -8.08 1.21 17.70
CA ASP A 60 -7.84 -0.23 17.84
C ASP A 60 -6.34 -0.56 17.77
N PHE A 61 -5.57 0.21 17.00
CA PHE A 61 -4.16 -0.06 16.72
C PHE A 61 -3.29 1.21 16.84
N PRO A 62 -3.22 1.85 18.01
CA PRO A 62 -2.63 3.18 18.17
C PRO A 62 -1.14 3.22 17.78
N GLU A 63 -0.39 2.17 18.08
CA GLU A 63 1.04 2.13 17.72
C GLU A 63 1.25 1.84 16.23
N ALA A 64 0.55 0.85 15.67
CA ALA A 64 0.65 0.55 14.24
C ALA A 64 0.19 1.74 13.36
N ALA A 65 -0.85 2.47 13.78
CA ALA A 65 -1.30 3.69 13.11
C ALA A 65 -0.24 4.80 13.10
N LYS A 66 0.48 4.99 14.22
CA LYS A 66 1.62 5.92 14.28
C LYS A 66 2.74 5.50 13.33
N ILE A 67 3.07 4.21 13.31
CA ILE A 67 4.12 3.67 12.43
C ILE A 67 3.76 3.87 10.96
N ILE A 68 2.53 3.56 10.54
CA ILE A 68 2.08 3.83 9.15
C ILE A 68 2.19 5.32 8.82
N SER A 69 1.87 6.19 9.78
CA SER A 69 1.88 7.65 9.56
C SER A 69 3.29 8.27 9.52
N ARG A 70 4.28 7.64 10.16
CA ARG A 70 5.62 8.21 10.38
C ARG A 70 6.73 7.47 9.62
N ASP A 71 6.67 6.14 9.58
CA ASP A 71 7.78 5.25 9.21
C ASP A 71 7.55 4.54 7.85
N MET A 72 6.47 4.91 7.15
CA MET A 72 6.18 4.41 5.81
C MET A 72 6.84 5.29 4.74
N TYR A 73 7.55 4.64 3.83
CA TYR A 73 8.12 5.27 2.64
C TYR A 73 7.67 4.51 1.40
N MET A 74 6.80 5.13 0.60
CA MET A 74 6.19 4.48 -0.56
C MET A 74 5.51 3.16 -0.18
N ASP A 75 5.99 2.03 -0.70
CA ASP A 75 5.47 0.69 -0.47
C ASP A 75 6.12 -0.02 0.73
N ASP A 76 7.14 0.58 1.36
CA ASP A 76 7.92 -0.03 2.44
C ASP A 76 7.62 0.60 3.81
N ILE A 77 7.69 -0.22 4.86
CA ILE A 77 7.63 0.24 6.25
C ILE A 77 8.95 -0.14 6.91
N LEU A 78 9.71 0.86 7.37
CA LEU A 78 10.97 0.66 8.09
C LEU A 78 10.81 1.09 9.54
N SER A 79 10.54 0.14 10.42
CA SER A 79 10.31 0.42 11.84
C SER A 79 10.91 -0.64 12.75
N GLY A 80 10.85 -0.40 14.05
CA GLY A 80 11.49 -1.25 15.06
C GLY A 80 10.82 -1.11 16.43
N ALA A 81 11.25 -1.98 17.35
CA ALA A 81 10.80 -1.97 18.74
C ALA A 81 11.96 -2.35 19.68
N THR A 82 11.81 -2.04 20.96
CA THR A 82 12.87 -2.22 21.98
C THR A 82 13.04 -3.67 22.45
N SER A 83 12.11 -4.56 22.11
CA SER A 83 12.19 -5.99 22.40
C SER A 83 11.63 -6.84 21.27
N LEU A 84 12.05 -8.11 21.18
CA LEU A 84 11.53 -9.08 20.22
C LEU A 84 10.01 -9.26 20.38
N THR A 85 9.52 -9.33 21.62
CA THR A 85 8.10 -9.47 21.92
C THR A 85 7.30 -8.28 21.40
N SER A 86 7.76 -7.05 21.65
CA SER A 86 7.11 -5.85 21.13
C SER A 86 7.19 -5.77 19.60
N ALA A 87 8.29 -6.20 18.99
CA ALA A 87 8.43 -6.21 17.53
C ALA A 87 7.44 -7.17 16.87
N LYS A 88 7.29 -8.39 17.41
CA LYS A 88 6.31 -9.37 16.93
C LYS A 88 4.87 -8.87 17.09
N ARG A 89 4.55 -8.20 18.21
CA ARG A 89 3.25 -7.57 18.40
C ARG A 89 3.00 -6.47 17.37
N LEU A 90 3.96 -5.58 17.19
CA LEU A 90 3.87 -4.49 16.21
C LEU A 90 3.68 -5.04 14.78
N GLN A 91 4.44 -6.05 14.39
CA GLN A 91 4.27 -6.75 13.11
C GLN A 91 2.84 -7.27 12.91
N ALA A 92 2.30 -7.95 13.93
CA ALA A 92 0.96 -8.50 13.88
C ALA A 92 -0.11 -7.40 13.81
N ASP A 93 0.05 -6.32 14.56
CA ASP A 93 -0.88 -5.20 14.59
C ASP A 93 -0.85 -4.41 13.26
N LEU A 94 0.33 -4.17 12.69
CA LEU A 94 0.48 -3.59 11.33
C LEU A 94 -0.23 -4.43 10.27
N SER A 95 -0.03 -5.75 10.32
CA SER A 95 -0.67 -6.68 9.38
C SER A 95 -2.19 -6.65 9.50
N LYS A 96 -2.72 -6.60 10.73
CA LYS A 96 -4.17 -6.54 10.98
C LYS A 96 -4.76 -5.21 10.52
N LEU A 97 -4.12 -4.09 10.87
CA LEU A 97 -4.57 -2.75 10.49
C LEU A 97 -4.64 -2.62 8.97
N LEU A 98 -3.55 -2.93 8.26
CA LEU A 98 -3.49 -2.80 6.81
C LEU A 98 -4.49 -3.73 6.11
N ARG A 99 -4.71 -4.93 6.64
CA ARG A 99 -5.71 -5.86 6.12
C ARG A 99 -7.13 -5.32 6.23
N ARG A 100 -7.46 -4.49 7.22
CA ARG A 100 -8.78 -3.81 7.27
C ARG A 100 -8.98 -2.85 6.10
N GLY A 101 -7.91 -2.25 5.60
CA GLY A 101 -7.90 -1.45 4.37
C GLY A 101 -7.70 -2.25 3.08
N GLY A 102 -7.68 -3.59 3.14
CA GLY A 102 -7.46 -4.45 1.98
C GLY A 102 -6.00 -4.52 1.50
N PHE A 103 -5.05 -4.08 2.32
CA PHE A 103 -3.62 -4.15 2.02
C PHE A 103 -2.98 -5.35 2.72
N GLU A 104 -2.13 -6.08 2.01
CA GLU A 104 -1.38 -7.21 2.56
C GLU A 104 0.12 -6.90 2.58
N LEU A 105 0.74 -7.02 3.76
CA LEU A 105 2.18 -6.89 3.92
C LEU A 105 2.88 -8.22 3.62
N HIS A 106 3.97 -8.15 2.87
CA HIS A 106 4.79 -9.31 2.50
C HIS A 106 6.27 -9.04 2.73
N LYS A 107 7.11 -10.09 2.65
CA LYS A 107 8.58 -10.00 2.69
C LYS A 107 9.14 -9.34 3.95
N TRP A 108 8.67 -9.77 5.12
CA TRP A 108 9.19 -9.33 6.41
C TRP A 108 10.68 -9.68 6.55
N VAL A 109 11.49 -8.68 6.91
CA VAL A 109 12.91 -8.81 7.22
C VAL A 109 13.18 -8.26 8.61
N SER A 110 14.15 -8.85 9.32
CA SER A 110 14.54 -8.38 10.64
C SER A 110 16.05 -8.50 10.83
N ASN A 111 16.61 -7.68 11.71
CA ASN A 111 18.00 -7.79 12.16
C ASN A 111 18.18 -8.78 13.32
N HIS A 112 17.10 -9.41 13.80
CA HIS A 112 17.20 -10.46 14.79
C HIS A 112 17.68 -11.75 14.11
N PRO A 113 18.74 -12.42 14.59
CA PRO A 113 19.20 -13.68 14.01
C PRO A 113 18.06 -14.72 14.06
N ALA A 114 17.92 -15.48 12.98
CA ALA A 114 17.02 -16.64 12.96
C ALA A 114 17.53 -17.68 13.97
N PRO A 115 16.63 -18.48 14.59
CA PRO A 115 17.07 -19.65 15.34
C PRO A 115 17.94 -20.53 14.43
N ALA A 116 19.10 -20.94 14.93
CA ALA A 116 19.96 -21.91 14.25
C ALA A 116 19.25 -23.26 14.07
#